data_AF-A0A9D2I1S3-F1
#
_entry.id   AF-A0A9D2I1S3-F1
#
_cell.length_a   1.000
_cell.length_b   1.000
_cell.length_c   1.000
_cell.angle_alpha   90.00
_cell.angle_beta   90.00
_cell.angle_gamma   90.00
#
_symmetry.space_group_name_H-M   'P 1'
#
loop_
_entity.id
_entity.type
_entity.pdbx_description
1 polymer ?
#
loop_
_entity_poly.entity_id
_entity_poly.type
_entity_poly.pdbx_seq_one_letter_code
_entity_poly.pdbx_strand_id
1 'polypeptide(L)'
;MTYTTLLFDIDDTLLDFKAAEHFAISSLLEEMAIDPTEETIATYSYINQGLWEQFEQGLIARDRLLGKRFEDFFSLHQLTVDGSDMDRRFRANLEKGHFLIEGSIALLDQLKQSHKLYAVTNGVSKTQYRRLSDSGLLPYFKGVFVSEDTGYQKPMPEYFDYVFARIPDFKTEETLIIGDSLTSDIKGGLLAGIDSCWFNPQRKPYPASIQPTYEIVHLQDLHAILA
;
A
#
# COMPACT_ATOMS: atom_id res chain seq x y z
N MET A 1 -10.70 14.46 -19.93
CA MET A 1 -11.17 14.92 -18.61
C MET A 1 -9.97 15.52 -17.90
N THR A 2 -10.15 16.45 -16.96
CA THR A 2 -9.01 17.09 -16.29
C THR A 2 -9.05 16.71 -14.81
N TYR A 3 -8.28 15.69 -14.44
CA TYR A 3 -8.11 15.34 -13.03
C TYR A 3 -7.32 16.44 -12.33
N THR A 4 -7.80 16.90 -11.18
CA THR A 4 -7.12 17.92 -10.36
C THR A 4 -6.61 17.34 -9.05
N THR A 5 -7.19 16.21 -8.61
CA THR A 5 -6.87 15.53 -7.35
C THR A 5 -6.43 14.10 -7.65
N LEU A 6 -5.24 13.75 -7.19
CA LEU A 6 -4.66 12.40 -7.35
C LEU A 6 -4.45 11.77 -5.97
N LEU A 7 -5.05 10.61 -5.77
CA LEU A 7 -4.88 9.79 -4.57
C LEU A 7 -3.92 8.64 -4.90
N PHE A 8 -2.72 8.67 -4.35
CA PHE A 8 -1.74 7.63 -4.55
C PHE A 8 -1.76 6.63 -3.39
N ASP A 9 -1.90 5.36 -3.71
CA ASP A 9 -1.37 4.32 -2.83
C ASP A 9 0.16 4.44 -2.73
N ILE A 10 0.72 3.85 -1.67
CA ILE A 10 2.14 3.93 -1.35
C ILE A 10 2.86 2.63 -1.66
N ASP A 11 2.35 1.51 -1.15
CA ASP A 11 3.08 0.25 -1.14
C ASP A 11 2.91 -0.47 -2.47
N ASP A 12 4.03 -0.87 -3.08
CA ASP A 12 4.10 -1.41 -4.43
C ASP A 12 3.56 -0.49 -5.54
N THR A 13 3.20 0.76 -5.20
CA THR A 13 2.83 1.82 -6.13
C THR A 13 3.94 2.87 -6.26
N LEU A 14 4.43 3.43 -5.16
CA LEU A 14 5.51 4.43 -5.13
C LEU A 14 6.75 3.95 -4.35
N LEU A 15 6.54 3.15 -3.31
CA LEU A 15 7.57 2.44 -2.58
C LEU A 15 7.56 0.98 -2.97
N ASP A 16 8.73 0.39 -3.15
CA ASP A 16 8.89 -1.04 -3.35
C ASP A 16 8.72 -1.74 -2.00
N PHE A 17 7.48 -2.13 -1.70
CA PHE A 17 7.16 -2.80 -0.45
C PHE A 17 7.73 -4.21 -0.44
N LYS A 18 7.74 -4.91 -1.58
CA LYS A 18 8.36 -6.24 -1.70
C LYS A 18 9.84 -6.21 -1.30
N ALA A 19 10.62 -5.24 -1.77
CA ALA A 19 12.02 -5.07 -1.36
C ALA A 19 12.15 -4.75 0.13
N ALA A 20 11.28 -3.89 0.66
CA ALA A 20 11.28 -3.53 2.08
C ALA A 20 10.88 -4.71 2.99
N GLU A 21 9.88 -5.49 2.59
CA GLU A 21 9.42 -6.70 3.26
C GLU A 21 10.53 -7.75 3.28
N HIS A 22 11.14 -8.03 2.14
CA HIS A 22 12.25 -8.97 2.01
C HIS A 22 13.40 -8.60 2.96
N PHE A 23 13.83 -7.33 2.97
CA PHE A 23 14.85 -6.84 3.89
C PHE A 23 14.45 -7.04 5.36
N ALA A 24 13.20 -6.69 5.70
CA ALA A 24 12.72 -6.72 7.07
C ALA A 24 12.57 -8.13 7.62
N ILE A 25 12.01 -9.06 6.82
CA ILE A 25 11.86 -10.45 7.23
C ILE A 25 13.22 -11.15 7.27
N SER A 26 14.11 -10.90 6.32
CA SER A 26 15.48 -11.46 6.34
C SER A 26 16.20 -11.09 7.64
N SER A 27 16.13 -9.82 8.02
CA SER A 27 16.72 -9.33 9.28
C SER A 27 16.11 -10.02 10.50
N LEU A 28 14.78 -10.18 10.54
CA LEU A 28 14.11 -10.85 11.65
C LEU A 28 14.48 -12.34 11.73
N LEU A 29 14.59 -13.04 10.60
CA LEU A 29 14.97 -14.44 10.54
C LEU A 29 16.41 -14.65 11.06
N GLU A 30 17.35 -13.80 10.66
CA GLU A 30 18.72 -13.83 11.17
C GLU A 30 18.77 -13.63 12.70
N GLU A 31 18.01 -12.66 13.22
CA GLU A 31 17.90 -12.45 14.68
C GLU A 31 17.30 -13.67 15.40
N MET A 32 16.47 -14.46 14.72
CA MET A 32 15.86 -15.69 15.24
C MET A 32 16.70 -16.95 14.98
N ALA A 33 17.91 -16.79 14.42
CA ALA A 33 18.79 -17.88 14.00
C ALA A 33 18.12 -18.86 13.00
N ILE A 34 17.27 -18.32 12.13
CA ILE A 34 16.67 -19.03 10.98
C ILE A 34 17.36 -18.51 9.72
N ASP A 35 17.74 -19.42 8.83
CA ASP A 35 18.39 -19.06 7.56
C ASP A 35 17.39 -18.33 6.63
N PRO A 36 17.66 -17.07 6.22
CA PRO A 36 16.75 -16.29 5.37
C PRO A 36 16.87 -16.71 3.89
N THR A 37 16.57 -17.98 3.61
CA THR A 37 16.51 -18.46 2.22
C THR A 37 15.33 -17.84 1.47
N GLU A 38 15.46 -17.70 0.15
CA GLU A 38 14.38 -17.19 -0.70
C GLU A 38 13.07 -17.99 -0.55
N GLU A 39 13.15 -19.30 -0.32
CA GLU A 39 11.97 -20.15 -0.05
C GLU A 39 11.29 -19.78 1.28
N THR A 40 12.08 -19.54 2.32
CA THR A 40 11.56 -19.16 3.64
C THR A 40 10.91 -17.78 3.60
N ILE A 41 11.56 -16.83 2.92
CA ILE A 41 11.04 -15.48 2.71
C ILE A 41 9.73 -15.52 1.89
N ALA A 42 9.72 -16.26 0.78
CA ALA A 42 8.52 -16.42 -0.04
C ALA A 42 7.35 -17.04 0.74
N THR A 43 7.64 -17.97 1.65
CA THR A 43 6.62 -18.57 2.54
C THR A 43 6.01 -17.53 3.47
N TYR A 44 6.83 -16.67 4.09
CA TYR A 44 6.32 -15.55 4.89
C TYR A 44 5.48 -14.59 4.04
N SER A 45 5.99 -14.14 2.88
CA SER A 45 5.28 -13.21 2.00
C SER A 45 3.92 -13.75 1.56
N TYR A 46 3.83 -15.05 1.26
CA TYR A 46 2.55 -15.70 0.94
C TYR A 46 1.54 -15.62 2.10
N ILE A 47 1.98 -15.93 3.32
CA ILE A 47 1.13 -15.85 4.53
C ILE A 47 0.70 -14.41 4.79
N ASN A 48 1.65 -13.47 4.72
CA ASN A 48 1.40 -12.05 4.96
C ASN A 48 0.38 -11.50 3.94
N GLN A 49 0.59 -11.76 2.65
CA GLN A 49 -0.32 -11.33 1.59
C GLN A 49 -1.74 -11.87 1.82
N GLY A 50 -1.88 -13.17 2.08
CA GLY A 50 -3.19 -13.78 2.30
C GLY A 50 -3.93 -13.24 3.53
N LEU A 51 -3.22 -12.77 4.56
CA LEU A 51 -3.84 -12.12 5.72
C LEU A 51 -4.24 -10.68 5.40
N TRP A 52 -3.44 -9.92 4.64
CA TRP A 52 -3.83 -8.58 4.17
C TRP A 52 -5.04 -8.61 3.26
N GLU A 53 -5.14 -9.60 2.36
CA GLU A 53 -6.34 -9.81 1.54
C GLU A 53 -7.58 -10.11 2.40
N GLN A 54 -7.44 -10.91 3.47
CA GLN A 54 -8.53 -11.14 4.44
C GLN A 54 -8.91 -9.85 5.18
N PHE A 55 -7.94 -9.00 5.50
CA PHE A 55 -8.19 -7.71 6.14
C PHE A 55 -8.98 -6.80 5.21
N GLU A 56 -8.59 -6.66 3.95
CA GLU A 56 -9.32 -5.88 2.94
C GLU A 56 -10.75 -6.39 2.71
N GLN A 57 -10.99 -7.69 2.91
CA GLN A 57 -12.32 -8.31 2.85
C GLN A 57 -13.13 -8.18 4.15
N GLY A 58 -12.57 -7.60 5.21
CA GLY A 58 -13.20 -7.48 6.53
C GLY A 58 -13.30 -8.79 7.32
N LEU A 59 -12.52 -9.81 6.94
CA LEU A 59 -12.52 -11.14 7.57
C LEU A 59 -11.62 -11.23 8.80
N ILE A 60 -10.64 -10.33 8.92
CA ILE A 60 -9.72 -10.25 10.06
C ILE A 60 -9.50 -8.79 10.45
N ALA A 61 -9.41 -8.52 11.75
CA ALA A 61 -9.04 -7.19 12.26
C ALA A 61 -7.52 -6.97 12.12
N ARG A 62 -7.10 -5.72 11.88
CA ARG A 62 -5.68 -5.35 11.71
C ARG A 62 -4.81 -5.84 12.88
N ASP A 63 -5.25 -5.60 14.12
CA ASP A 63 -4.48 -5.96 15.31
C ASP A 63 -4.23 -7.46 15.40
N ARG A 64 -5.17 -8.28 14.92
CA ARG A 64 -4.98 -9.75 14.86
C ARG A 64 -4.07 -10.13 13.71
N LEU A 65 -4.23 -9.52 12.53
CA LEU A 65 -3.39 -9.76 11.34
C LEU A 65 -1.90 -9.58 11.66
N LEU A 66 -1.55 -8.47 12.30
CA LEU A 66 -0.15 -8.07 12.51
C LEU A 66 0.63 -9.11 13.32
N GLY A 67 0.01 -9.71 14.34
CA GLY A 67 0.62 -10.81 15.10
C GLY A 67 0.45 -12.18 14.44
N LYS A 68 -0.75 -12.47 13.90
CA LYS A 68 -1.09 -13.78 13.34
C LYS A 68 -0.15 -14.19 12.20
N ARG A 69 0.30 -13.27 11.35
CA ARG A 69 1.24 -13.58 10.26
C ARG A 69 2.54 -14.22 10.76
N PHE A 70 3.04 -13.78 11.92
CA PHE A 70 4.25 -14.34 12.53
C PHE A 70 3.93 -15.63 13.27
N GLU A 71 2.83 -15.70 14.00
CA GLU A 71 2.41 -16.94 14.67
C GLU A 71 2.25 -18.08 13.66
N ASP A 72 1.54 -17.83 12.55
CA ASP A 72 1.33 -18.80 11.48
C ASP A 72 2.66 -19.19 10.82
N PHE A 73 3.49 -18.21 10.45
CA PHE A 73 4.79 -18.46 9.83
C PHE A 73 5.74 -19.26 10.73
N PHE A 74 5.98 -18.81 11.98
CA PHE A 74 6.90 -19.47 12.89
C PHE A 74 6.40 -20.85 13.35
N SER A 75 5.09 -21.10 13.33
CA SER A 75 4.56 -22.44 13.59
C SER A 75 5.05 -23.49 12.58
N LEU A 76 5.31 -23.10 11.32
CA LEU A 76 5.89 -23.98 10.29
C LEU A 76 7.34 -24.39 10.64
N HIS A 77 8.03 -23.56 11.42
CA HIS A 77 9.35 -23.83 11.96
C HIS A 77 9.31 -24.49 13.35
N GLN A 78 8.14 -24.95 13.80
CA GLN A 78 7.92 -25.56 15.12
C GLN A 78 8.27 -24.62 16.29
N LEU A 79 8.18 -23.30 16.06
CA LEU A 79 8.42 -22.28 17.06
C LEU A 79 7.09 -21.66 17.50
N THR A 80 6.92 -21.51 18.81
CA THR A 80 5.85 -20.69 19.39
C THR A 80 6.43 -19.33 19.73
N VAL A 81 5.86 -18.28 19.17
CA VAL A 81 6.32 -16.89 19.34
C VAL A 81 5.21 -16.01 19.88
N ASP A 82 5.58 -14.89 20.50
CA ASP A 82 4.67 -13.77 20.67
C ASP A 82 4.59 -13.00 19.35
N GLY A 83 3.47 -13.13 18.63
CA GLY A 83 3.27 -12.49 17.34
C GLY A 83 3.37 -10.96 17.40
N SER A 84 2.94 -10.34 18.51
CA SER A 84 3.04 -8.89 18.68
C SER A 84 4.49 -8.44 18.89
N ASP A 85 5.31 -9.23 19.58
CA ASP A 85 6.74 -8.95 19.68
C ASP A 85 7.46 -9.11 18.33
N MET A 86 7.14 -10.17 17.58
CA MET A 86 7.72 -10.38 16.25
C MET A 86 7.33 -9.25 15.29
N ASP A 87 6.08 -8.81 15.32
CA ASP A 87 5.60 -7.68 14.53
C ASP A 87 6.32 -6.38 14.87
N ARG A 88 6.55 -6.11 16.15
CA ARG A 88 7.31 -4.94 16.60
C ARG A 88 8.74 -4.95 16.06
N ARG A 89 9.42 -6.11 16.08
CA ARG A 89 10.79 -6.28 15.57
C ARG A 89 10.84 -6.18 14.05
N PHE A 90 9.92 -6.86 13.35
CA PHE A 90 9.76 -6.76 11.90
C PHE A 90 9.55 -5.32 11.46
N ARG A 91 8.61 -4.59 12.08
CA ARG A 91 8.33 -3.18 11.74
C ARG A 91 9.53 -2.27 11.98
N ALA A 92 10.33 -2.53 13.01
CA ALA A 92 11.56 -1.76 13.24
C ALA A 92 12.59 -1.93 12.11
N ASN A 93 12.61 -3.08 11.43
CA ASN A 93 13.42 -3.30 10.23
C ASN A 93 12.73 -2.77 8.97
N LEU A 94 11.40 -2.95 8.84
CA LEU A 94 10.60 -2.43 7.72
C LEU A 94 10.65 -0.91 7.61
N GLU A 95 10.66 -0.19 8.73
CA GLU A 95 10.82 1.27 8.80
C GLU A 95 12.11 1.77 8.14
N LYS A 96 13.14 0.91 8.01
CA LYS A 96 14.41 1.21 7.33
C LYS A 96 14.36 0.92 5.82
N GLY A 97 13.38 0.16 5.36
CA GLY A 97 13.16 -0.21 3.95
C GLY A 97 12.32 0.84 3.22
N HIS A 98 12.99 1.85 2.66
CA HIS A 98 12.36 2.97 1.95
C HIS A 98 12.74 2.98 0.45
N PHE A 99 12.79 1.79 -0.15
CA PHE A 99 13.08 1.58 -1.57
C PHE A 99 11.96 2.18 -2.44
N LEU A 100 12.34 2.87 -3.52
CA LEU A 100 11.40 3.53 -4.43
C LEU A 100 11.09 2.64 -5.63
N ILE A 101 9.83 2.65 -6.07
CA ILE A 101 9.50 2.17 -7.43
C ILE A 101 10.15 3.10 -8.44
N GLU A 102 10.70 2.53 -9.52
CA GLU A 102 11.40 3.29 -10.56
C GLU A 102 10.52 4.41 -11.13
N GLY A 103 11.08 5.62 -11.19
CA GLY A 103 10.39 6.80 -11.73
C GLY A 103 9.47 7.53 -10.75
N SER A 104 9.27 7.03 -9.52
CA SER A 104 8.33 7.64 -8.55
C SER A 104 8.61 9.12 -8.29
N ILE A 105 9.86 9.48 -7.98
CA ILE A 105 10.24 10.88 -7.68
C ILE A 105 10.05 11.78 -8.91
N ALA A 106 10.50 11.33 -10.08
CA ALA A 106 10.40 12.10 -11.31
C ALA A 106 8.93 12.36 -11.71
N LEU A 107 8.07 11.34 -11.56
CA LEU A 107 6.64 11.47 -11.78
C LEU A 107 6.03 12.51 -10.83
N LEU A 108 6.27 12.38 -9.52
CA LEU A 108 5.67 13.29 -8.54
C LEU A 108 6.19 14.72 -8.67
N ASP A 109 7.45 14.92 -9.08
CA ASP A 109 8.00 16.25 -9.39
C ASP A 109 7.28 16.94 -10.54
N GLN A 110 6.83 16.19 -11.53
CA GLN A 110 6.03 16.72 -12.63
C GLN A 110 4.59 16.97 -12.18
N LEU A 111 3.95 15.97 -11.57
CA LEU A 111 2.52 16.04 -11.24
C LEU A 111 2.21 17.11 -10.19
N LYS A 112 3.10 17.37 -9.23
CA LYS A 112 2.86 18.39 -8.19
C LYS A 112 2.72 19.82 -8.74
N GLN A 113 3.16 20.07 -9.97
CA GLN A 113 3.09 21.38 -10.61
C GLN A 113 1.66 21.73 -11.07
N SER A 114 0.84 20.72 -11.34
CA SER A 114 -0.51 20.88 -11.90
C SER A 114 -1.61 20.17 -11.10
N HIS A 115 -1.27 19.24 -10.21
CA HIS A 115 -2.23 18.41 -9.47
C HIS A 115 -2.05 18.53 -7.95
N LYS A 116 -3.14 18.32 -7.22
CA LYS A 116 -3.12 18.13 -5.77
C LYS A 116 -2.88 16.64 -5.48
N LEU A 117 -1.75 16.32 -4.85
CA LEU A 117 -1.37 14.93 -4.56
C LEU A 117 -1.70 14.59 -3.10
N TYR A 118 -2.29 13.42 -2.88
CA TYR A 118 -2.55 12.87 -1.55
C TYR A 118 -2.12 11.41 -1.50
N ALA A 119 -1.68 10.95 -0.33
CA ALA A 119 -1.37 9.56 -0.09
C ALA A 119 -2.55 8.86 0.61
N VAL A 120 -2.92 7.66 0.17
CA VAL A 120 -4.01 6.84 0.73
C VAL A 120 -3.52 5.42 0.96
N THR A 121 -3.46 4.93 2.20
CA THR A 121 -2.82 3.63 2.51
C THR A 121 -3.51 2.86 3.62
N ASN A 122 -3.52 1.52 3.50
CA ASN A 122 -4.01 0.60 4.51
C ASN A 122 -2.97 0.23 5.60
N GLY A 123 -1.75 0.74 5.48
CA GLY A 123 -0.63 0.40 6.36
C GLY A 123 -0.76 0.91 7.80
N VAL A 124 0.31 0.70 8.57
CA VAL A 124 0.42 1.20 9.96
C VAL A 124 0.95 2.63 9.95
N SER A 125 0.30 3.55 10.67
CA SER A 125 0.52 4.99 10.55
C SER A 125 1.98 5.36 10.80
N LYS A 126 2.55 4.93 11.92
CA LYS A 126 3.97 5.17 12.24
C LYS A 126 4.93 4.69 11.13
N THR A 127 4.69 3.50 10.58
CA THR A 127 5.55 2.90 9.55
C THR A 127 5.44 3.66 8.24
N GLN A 128 4.22 4.01 7.81
CA GLN A 128 4.01 4.73 6.55
C GLN A 128 4.60 6.14 6.59
N TYR A 129 4.35 6.90 7.67
CA TYR A 129 4.96 8.22 7.83
C TYR A 129 6.49 8.16 7.84
N ARG A 130 7.07 7.17 8.52
CA ARG A 130 8.53 6.99 8.56
C ARG A 130 9.10 6.70 7.17
N ARG A 131 8.52 5.75 6.44
CA ARG A 131 9.00 5.36 5.11
C ARG A 131 8.80 6.47 4.07
N LEU A 132 7.69 7.21 4.13
CA LEU A 132 7.46 8.40 3.28
C LEU A 132 8.46 9.52 3.58
N SER A 133 8.78 9.75 4.86
CA SER A 133 9.77 10.73 5.25
C SER A 133 11.17 10.35 4.76
N ASP A 134 11.62 9.13 5.06
CA ASP A 134 12.98 8.67 4.80
C ASP A 134 13.25 8.44 3.30
N SER A 135 12.23 8.14 2.50
CA SER A 135 12.30 8.10 1.03
C SER A 135 12.27 9.49 0.35
N GLY A 136 11.92 10.54 1.09
CA GLY A 136 11.74 11.88 0.54
C GLY A 136 10.40 12.08 -0.21
N LEU A 137 9.45 11.14 -0.13
CA LEU A 137 8.13 11.25 -0.75
C LEU A 137 7.15 12.14 0.03
N LEU A 138 7.31 12.24 1.35
CA LEU A 138 6.36 12.96 2.21
C LEU A 138 6.07 14.42 1.76
N PRO A 139 7.06 15.24 1.34
CA PRO A 139 6.84 16.62 0.91
C PRO A 139 5.98 16.79 -0.35
N TYR A 140 5.73 15.73 -1.12
CA TYR A 140 4.90 15.79 -2.33
C TYR A 140 3.41 15.80 -2.02
N PHE A 141 3.00 15.28 -0.86
CA PHE A 141 1.60 15.08 -0.53
C PHE A 141 1.04 16.22 0.31
N LYS A 142 -0.12 16.75 -0.09
CA LYS A 142 -0.88 17.74 0.68
C LYS A 142 -1.56 17.13 1.90
N GLY A 143 -1.73 15.82 1.91
CA GLY A 143 -2.26 15.05 3.03
C GLY A 143 -1.93 13.57 2.86
N VAL A 144 -1.75 12.89 3.99
CA VAL A 144 -1.53 11.45 4.08
C VAL A 144 -2.66 10.86 4.90
N PHE A 145 -3.42 9.96 4.30
CA PHE A 145 -4.55 9.29 4.92
C PHE A 145 -4.20 7.82 5.12
N VAL A 146 -4.06 7.43 6.39
CA VAL A 146 -3.76 6.06 6.79
C VAL A 146 -5.02 5.46 7.40
N SER A 147 -5.42 4.26 6.97
CA SER A 147 -6.61 3.56 7.47
C SER A 147 -6.66 3.42 9.00
N GLU A 148 -5.49 3.28 9.63
CA GLU A 148 -5.34 3.25 11.08
C GLU A 148 -5.92 4.47 11.79
N ASP A 149 -5.78 5.65 11.18
CA ASP A 149 -6.20 6.90 11.78
C ASP A 149 -7.69 7.20 11.55
N THR A 150 -8.35 6.44 10.66
CA THR A 150 -9.76 6.69 10.26
C THR A 150 -10.74 5.72 10.92
N GLY A 151 -10.28 4.54 11.33
CA GLY A 151 -11.13 3.43 11.79
C GLY A 151 -11.77 2.62 10.66
N TYR A 152 -11.53 3.00 9.40
CA TYR A 152 -11.98 2.33 8.18
C TYR A 152 -10.79 2.04 7.28
N GLN A 153 -10.91 1.10 6.34
CA GLN A 153 -9.84 0.74 5.41
C GLN A 153 -10.33 0.72 3.98
N LYS A 154 -9.44 0.90 3.01
CA LYS A 154 -9.74 0.56 1.61
C LYS A 154 -10.12 -0.93 1.54
N PRO A 155 -11.19 -1.33 0.82
CA PRO A 155 -12.00 -0.55 -0.12
C PRO A 155 -13.31 0.03 0.46
N MET A 156 -13.47 0.15 1.78
CA MET A 156 -14.71 0.61 2.41
C MET A 156 -15.07 2.05 1.97
N PRO A 157 -16.31 2.33 1.53
CA PRO A 157 -16.74 3.68 1.19
C PRO A 157 -16.48 4.70 2.30
N GLU A 158 -16.63 4.31 3.56
CA GLU A 158 -16.42 5.16 4.74
C GLU A 158 -14.97 5.66 4.85
N TYR A 159 -14.00 4.88 4.39
CA TYR A 159 -12.60 5.33 4.29
C TYR A 159 -12.48 6.47 3.28
N PHE A 160 -13.11 6.33 2.11
CA PHE A 160 -13.07 7.35 1.07
C PHE A 160 -13.85 8.60 1.46
N ASP A 161 -15.02 8.46 2.09
CA ASP A 161 -15.79 9.58 2.65
C ASP A 161 -14.94 10.38 3.66
N TYR A 162 -14.20 9.69 4.53
CA TYR A 162 -13.27 10.31 5.46
C TYR A 162 -12.18 11.14 4.73
N VAL A 163 -11.61 10.57 3.66
CA VAL A 163 -10.59 11.22 2.82
C VAL A 163 -11.18 12.46 2.12
N PHE A 164 -12.30 12.30 1.43
CA PHE A 164 -12.94 13.34 0.62
C PHE A 164 -13.34 14.54 1.47
N ALA A 165 -13.88 14.30 2.68
CA ALA A 165 -14.23 15.37 3.62
C ALA A 165 -13.05 16.23 4.08
N ARG A 166 -11.81 15.77 3.88
CA ARG A 166 -10.56 16.46 4.29
C ARG A 166 -9.79 17.05 3.11
N ILE A 167 -10.27 16.85 1.88
CA ILE A 167 -9.69 17.44 0.67
C ILE A 167 -10.45 18.73 0.34
N PRO A 168 -9.79 19.90 0.33
CA PRO A 168 -10.45 21.16 -0.02
C PRO A 168 -10.94 21.18 -1.47
N ASP A 169 -12.20 21.59 -1.64
CA ASP A 169 -12.91 21.68 -2.92
C ASP A 169 -12.93 20.34 -3.67
N PHE A 170 -13.13 19.24 -2.93
CA PHE A 170 -13.18 17.90 -3.49
C PHE A 170 -14.29 17.76 -4.54
N LYS A 171 -13.96 17.10 -5.65
CA LYS A 171 -14.89 16.73 -6.71
C LYS A 171 -14.61 15.32 -7.18
N THR A 172 -15.63 14.49 -7.14
CA THR A 172 -15.56 13.07 -7.52
C THR A 172 -15.08 12.91 -8.96
N GLU A 173 -15.63 13.70 -9.89
CA GLU A 173 -15.34 13.65 -11.32
C GLU A 173 -13.96 14.20 -11.74
N GLU A 174 -13.25 14.86 -10.82
CA GLU A 174 -11.88 15.37 -11.03
C GLU A 174 -10.84 14.59 -10.19
N THR A 175 -11.24 13.44 -9.61
CA THR A 175 -10.39 12.63 -8.73
C THR A 175 -10.04 11.30 -9.38
N LEU A 176 -8.75 10.95 -9.32
CA LEU A 176 -8.22 9.66 -9.74
C LEU A 176 -7.50 9.00 -8.55
N ILE A 177 -7.83 7.74 -8.24
CA ILE A 177 -6.99 6.89 -7.39
C ILE A 177 -6.00 6.09 -8.24
N ILE A 178 -4.75 6.04 -7.80
CA ILE A 178 -3.66 5.29 -8.45
C ILE A 178 -3.10 4.31 -7.43
N GLY A 179 -3.11 3.02 -7.74
CA GLY A 179 -2.59 1.99 -6.83
C GLY A 179 -2.41 0.63 -7.51
N ASP A 180 -1.75 -0.29 -6.83
CA ASP A 180 -1.44 -1.64 -7.34
C ASP A 180 -2.49 -2.70 -6.94
N SER A 181 -3.32 -2.40 -5.93
CA SER A 181 -4.24 -3.38 -5.35
C SER A 181 -5.62 -3.31 -6.01
N LEU A 182 -6.01 -4.38 -6.72
CA LEU A 182 -7.36 -4.52 -7.28
C LEU A 182 -8.44 -4.48 -6.20
N THR A 183 -8.20 -5.16 -5.07
CA THR A 183 -9.18 -5.37 -4.01
C THR A 183 -9.32 -4.17 -3.09
N SER A 184 -8.31 -3.32 -2.96
CA SER A 184 -8.35 -2.13 -2.12
C SER A 184 -8.48 -0.83 -2.91
N ASP A 185 -7.60 -0.55 -3.87
CA ASP A 185 -7.55 0.71 -4.60
C ASP A 185 -8.60 0.79 -5.70
N ILE A 186 -8.62 -0.23 -6.58
CA ILE A 186 -9.49 -0.21 -7.76
C ILE A 186 -10.94 -0.44 -7.37
N LYS A 187 -11.19 -1.47 -6.57
CA LYS A 187 -12.51 -1.69 -5.97
C LYS A 187 -12.93 -0.52 -5.09
N GLY A 188 -11.99 0.09 -4.35
CA GLY A 188 -12.27 1.26 -3.52
C GLY A 188 -12.71 2.47 -4.35
N GLY A 189 -11.98 2.78 -5.42
CA GLY A 189 -12.33 3.84 -6.36
C GLY A 189 -13.72 3.62 -6.97
N LEU A 190 -13.98 2.40 -7.44
CA LEU A 190 -15.29 2.00 -7.98
C LEU A 190 -16.43 2.20 -6.97
N LEU A 191 -16.24 1.77 -5.73
CA LEU A 191 -17.25 1.91 -4.67
C LEU A 191 -17.45 3.36 -4.22
N ALA A 192 -16.40 4.17 -4.29
CA ALA A 192 -16.42 5.58 -3.96
C ALA A 192 -16.87 6.48 -5.14
N GLY A 193 -17.08 5.89 -6.32
CA GLY A 193 -17.52 6.59 -7.53
C GLY A 193 -16.45 7.46 -8.20
N ILE A 194 -15.17 7.27 -7.88
CA ILE A 194 -14.03 7.97 -8.53
C ILE A 194 -13.38 7.07 -9.57
N ASP A 195 -12.70 7.69 -10.55
CA ASP A 195 -11.90 6.93 -11.50
C ASP A 195 -10.69 6.30 -10.83
N SER A 196 -10.24 5.17 -11.37
CA SER A 196 -9.09 4.43 -10.85
C SER A 196 -8.09 4.06 -11.93
N CYS A 197 -6.81 4.24 -11.67
CA CYS A 197 -5.70 3.78 -12.49
C CYS A 197 -4.96 2.65 -11.78
N TRP A 198 -4.98 1.46 -12.38
CA TRP A 198 -4.31 0.29 -11.85
C TRP A 198 -2.86 0.22 -12.31
N PHE A 199 -1.93 0.28 -11.38
CA PHE A 199 -0.53 0.01 -11.61
C PHE A 199 -0.29 -1.50 -11.60
N ASN A 200 -0.15 -2.08 -12.80
CA ASN A 200 -0.06 -3.52 -13.01
C ASN A 200 1.19 -3.90 -13.82
N PRO A 201 2.40 -3.72 -13.26
CA PRO A 201 3.64 -4.02 -13.98
C PRO A 201 3.73 -5.48 -14.43
N GLN A 202 3.04 -6.38 -13.74
CA GLN A 202 3.02 -7.82 -13.99
C GLN A 202 1.92 -8.27 -14.97
N ARG A 203 1.08 -7.34 -15.47
CA ARG A 203 -0.03 -7.64 -16.39
C ARG A 203 -0.94 -8.76 -15.87
N LYS A 204 -1.22 -8.75 -14.57
CA LYS A 204 -2.15 -9.68 -13.94
C LYS A 204 -3.56 -9.52 -14.54
N PRO A 205 -4.33 -10.61 -14.69
CA PRO A 205 -5.73 -10.50 -15.08
C PRO A 205 -6.56 -9.90 -13.94
N TYR A 206 -7.69 -9.27 -14.29
CA TYR A 206 -8.69 -8.78 -13.34
C TYR A 206 -10.08 -9.29 -13.70
N PRO A 207 -10.96 -9.54 -12.70
CA PRO A 207 -12.32 -9.98 -12.96
C PRO A 207 -13.17 -8.85 -13.53
N ALA A 208 -14.19 -9.19 -14.32
CA ALA A 208 -15.13 -8.21 -14.88
C ALA A 208 -15.89 -7.41 -13.81
N SER A 209 -15.92 -7.86 -12.55
CA SER A 209 -16.54 -7.17 -11.42
C SER A 209 -15.71 -6.04 -10.83
N ILE A 210 -14.41 -5.96 -11.15
CA ILE A 210 -13.50 -4.91 -10.67
C ILE A 210 -12.71 -4.42 -11.88
N GLN A 211 -13.27 -3.45 -12.59
CA GLN A 211 -12.66 -2.89 -13.80
C GLN A 211 -12.03 -1.53 -13.48
N PRO A 212 -10.72 -1.36 -13.66
CA PRO A 212 -10.12 -0.05 -13.54
C PRO A 212 -10.49 0.84 -14.74
N THR A 213 -10.62 2.15 -14.53
CA THR A 213 -10.77 3.14 -15.61
C THR A 213 -9.55 3.10 -16.54
N TYR A 214 -8.35 2.97 -15.95
CA TYR A 214 -7.08 2.90 -16.68
C TYR A 214 -6.19 1.80 -16.11
N GLU A 215 -5.33 1.25 -16.95
CA GLU A 215 -4.28 0.31 -16.54
C GLU A 215 -2.94 0.80 -17.10
N ILE A 216 -1.91 0.79 -16.26
CA ILE A 216 -0.56 1.18 -16.63
C ILE A 216 0.44 0.11 -16.19
N VAL A 217 1.55 -0.01 -16.91
CA VAL A 217 2.64 -0.95 -16.59
C VAL A 217 3.81 -0.19 -15.96
N HIS A 218 4.02 1.07 -16.35
CA HIS A 218 5.03 1.94 -15.78
C HIS A 218 4.36 3.20 -15.24
N LEU A 219 4.86 3.72 -14.11
CA LEU A 219 4.34 4.95 -13.50
C LEU A 219 4.31 6.14 -14.48
N GLN A 220 5.31 6.21 -15.35
CA GLN A 220 5.42 7.24 -16.38
C GLN A 220 4.36 7.16 -17.49
N ASP A 221 3.60 6.07 -17.61
CA ASP A 221 2.45 5.98 -18.52
C ASP A 221 1.29 6.88 -18.04
N LEU A 222 1.27 7.31 -16.77
CA LEU A 222 0.29 8.27 -16.24
C LEU A 222 0.30 9.61 -16.99
N HIS A 223 1.43 10.01 -17.57
CA HIS A 223 1.51 11.27 -18.31
C HIS A 223 0.53 11.30 -19.48
N ALA A 224 0.28 10.18 -20.15
CA ALA A 224 -0.66 10.12 -21.27
C ALA A 224 -2.13 10.22 -20.81
N ILE A 225 -2.42 9.81 -19.57
CA ILE A 225 -3.75 9.86 -18.95
C ILE A 225 -4.05 11.27 -18.41
N LEU A 226 -3.01 11.94 -17.89
CA LEU A 226 -3.10 13.22 -17.19
C LEU A 226 -2.73 14.44 -18.07
N ALA A 227 -2.53 14.22 -19.38
CA ALA A 227 -2.20 15.27 -20.36
C ALA A 227 -3.40 16.14 -20.77
#